data_AF-A0A4P7A283-F1
#
_entry.id   AF-A0A4P7A283-F1
#
_cell.length_a   1.000
_cell.length_b   1.000
_cell.length_c   1.000
_cell.angle_alpha   90.00
_cell.angle_beta   90.00
_cell.angle_gamma   90.00
#
_symmetry.space_group_name_H-M   'P 1'
#
loop_
_entity.id
_entity.type
_entity.pdbx_description
1 polymer ?
#
loop_
_entity_poly.entity_id
_entity_poly.type
_entity_poly.pdbx_seq_one_letter_code
_entity_poly.pdbx_strand_id
1 'polypeptide(L)' 'MIIVLTKLVLLGKINIKKREMYSKAKQHDLTNPHVVNCSQELDILLNKYQEIQRIQDKCYNLYRSSY' A
#
# COMPACT_ATOMS: atom_id res chain seq x y z
N MET A 1 18.00 -1.11 -6.49
CA MET A 1 17.71 -2.42 -5.85
C MET A 1 16.82 -2.31 -4.62
N ILE A 2 17.17 -1.52 -3.60
CA ILE A 2 16.42 -1.43 -2.33
C ILE A 2 14.95 -1.03 -2.52
N ILE A 3 14.67 0.01 -3.32
CA ILE A 3 13.30 0.51 -3.56
C ILE A 3 12.37 -0.58 -4.12
N VAL A 4 12.85 -1.38 -5.06
CA VAL A 4 12.06 -2.45 -5.69
C VAL A 4 11.70 -3.53 -4.65
N LEU A 5 12.67 -3.95 -3.83
CA LEU A 5 12.44 -4.93 -2.75
C LEU A 5 11.43 -4.39 -1.73
N THR A 6 11.56 -3.13 -1.30
CA THR A 6 10.62 -2.50 -0.37
C THR A 6 9.19 -2.49 -0.93
N LYS A 7 9.02 -2.18 -2.22
CA LYS A 7 7.70 -2.20 -2.88
C LYS A 7 7.10 -3.59 -2.95
N LEU A 8 7.89 -4.63 -3.25
CA LEU A 8 7.40 -6.01 -3.30
C LEU A 8 6.92 -6.48 -1.93
N VAL A 9 7.69 -6.21 -0.87
CA VAL A 9 7.29 -6.53 0.52
C VAL A 9 6.00 -5.80 0.88
N LEU A 10 5.90 -4.53 0.53
CA LEU A 10 4.74 -3.71 0.84
C LEU A 10 3.49 -4.17 0.06
N LEU A 11 3.65 -4.56 -1.21
CA LEU A 11 2.59 -5.15 -2.02
C LEU A 11 2.07 -6.46 -1.41
N GLY A 12 2.96 -7.31 -0.89
CA GLY A 12 2.58 -8.50 -0.14
C GLY A 12 1.70 -8.17 1.07
N LYS A 13 2.11 -7.19 1.88
CA LYS A 13 1.35 -6.72 3.05
C LYS A 13 -0.03 -6.17 2.66
N ILE A 14 -0.10 -5.37 1.59
CA ILE A 14 -1.35 -4.84 1.04
C ILE A 14 -2.30 -5.98 0.65
N ASN A 15 -1.80 -7.00 -0.04
CA ASN A 15 -2.63 -8.13 -0.48
C ASN A 15 -3.14 -8.96 0.70
N ILE A 16 -2.31 -9.20 1.72
CA ILE A 16 -2.74 -9.86 2.96
C ILE A 16 -3.83 -9.04 3.64
N LYS A 17 -3.63 -7.72 3.78
CA LYS A 17 -4.59 -6.85 4.49
C LYS A 17 -5.91 -6.69 3.74
N LYS A 18 -5.88 -6.64 2.40
CA LYS A 18 -7.09 -6.69 1.56
C LYS A 18 -7.92 -7.94 1.82
N ARG A 19 -7.27 -9.12 1.87
CA ARG A 19 -7.96 -10.38 2.15
C ARG A 19 -8.59 -10.39 3.54
N GLU A 20 -7.87 -9.89 4.55
CA GLU A 20 -8.38 -9.74 5.91
C GLU A 20 -9.62 -8.82 5.96
N MET A 21 -9.54 -7.65 5.30
CA MET A 21 -10.64 -6.70 5.24
C MET A 21 -11.88 -7.30 4.59
N TYR A 22 -11.74 -7.95 3.44
CA TYR A 22 -12.85 -8.62 2.76
C TYR A 22 -13.45 -9.75 3.61
N SER A 23 -12.62 -10.53 4.31
CA SER A 23 -13.12 -11.58 5.20
C SER A 23 -13.92 -11.00 6.36
N LYS A 24 -13.46 -9.91 6.96
CA LYS A 24 -14.17 -9.21 8.05
C LYS A 24 -15.47 -8.56 7.55
N ALA A 25 -15.44 -7.93 6.39
CA ALA A 25 -16.61 -7.34 5.74
C ALA A 25 -17.65 -8.39 5.28
N LYS A 26 -17.26 -9.66 5.15
CA LYS A 26 -18.20 -10.75 4.90
C LYS A 26 -18.85 -11.27 6.20
N GLN A 27 -18.13 -11.18 7.31
CA GLN A 27 -18.60 -11.63 8.63
C GLN A 27 -19.38 -10.54 9.38
N HIS A 28 -19.16 -9.28 9.03
CA HIS A 28 -19.75 -8.10 9.64
C HIS A 28 -20.17 -7.09 8.58
N ASP A 29 -21.00 -6.11 8.93
CA ASP A 29 -21.30 -4.99 8.03
C ASP A 29 -20.08 -4.09 7.79
N LEU A 30 -20.11 -3.32 6.69
CA LEU A 30 -19.03 -2.42 6.29
C LEU A 30 -18.75 -1.30 7.31
N THR A 31 -19.73 -0.95 8.13
CA THR A 31 -19.62 0.06 9.20
C THR A 31 -19.08 -0.50 10.50
N ASN A 32 -18.87 -1.82 10.59
CA ASN A 32 -18.32 -2.43 11.79
C ASN A 32 -16.94 -1.83 12.10
N PRO A 33 -16.67 -1.42 13.35
CA PRO A 33 -15.40 -0.81 13.73
C PRO A 33 -14.16 -1.65 13.35
N HIS A 34 -14.27 -2.98 13.33
CA HIS A 34 -13.18 -3.85 12.92
C HIS A 34 -12.91 -3.82 11.41
N VAL A 35 -13.95 -3.63 10.59
CA VAL A 35 -13.83 -3.48 9.14
C VAL A 35 -13.27 -2.10 8.81
N VAL A 36 -13.77 -1.05 9.49
CA VAL A 36 -13.27 0.34 9.36
C VAL A 36 -11.80 0.44 9.78
N ASN A 37 -11.41 -0.15 10.91
CA ASN A 37 -10.01 -0.13 11.32
C ASN A 37 -9.12 -0.91 10.33
N CYS A 38 -9.62 -2.02 9.78
CA CYS A 38 -8.89 -2.78 8.76
C CYS A 38 -8.69 -1.99 7.47
N SER A 39 -9.69 -1.20 7.03
CA SER A 39 -9.57 -0.34 5.85
C SER A 39 -8.59 0.82 6.10
N GLN A 40 -8.58 1.41 7.29
CA GLN A 40 -7.61 2.44 7.67
C GLN A 40 -6.17 1.90 7.66
N GLU A 41 -5.95 0.70 8.21
CA GLU A 41 -4.63 0.05 8.16
C GLU A 41 -4.18 -0.26 6.73
N LEU A 42 -5.12 -0.69 5.86
CA LEU A 42 -4.86 -0.90 4.45
C LEU A 42 -4.48 0.42 3.74
N ASP A 43 -5.17 1.52 4.05
CA ASP A 43 -4.87 2.84 3.50
C ASP A 43 -3.46 3.32 3.87
N ILE A 44 -3.03 3.09 5.11
CA ILE A 44 -1.65 3.42 5.53
C ILE A 44 -0.62 2.66 4.67
N LEU A 45 -0.87 1.39 4.35
CA LEU A 45 0.03 0.60 3.50
C LEU A 45 0.02 1.11 2.05
N LEU A 46 -1.15 1.47 1.52
CA LEU A 46 -1.29 2.04 0.18
C LEU A 46 -0.59 3.40 0.07
N ASN A 47 -0.73 4.26 1.07
CA ASN A 47 -0.08 5.57 1.11
C ASN A 47 1.44 5.44 1.10
N LYS A 48 2.00 4.52 1.91
CA LYS A 48 3.44 4.22 1.88
C LYS A 48 3.90 3.72 0.51
N TYR A 49 3.09 2.90 -0.15
CA TYR A 49 3.44 2.36 -1.47
C TYR A 49 3.47 3.47 -2.53
N GLN A 50 2.47 4.36 -2.50
CA GLN A 50 2.41 5.53 -3.38
C GLN A 50 3.56 6.50 -3.12
N GLU A 51 3.95 6.73 -1.87
CA GLU A 51 5.09 7.59 -1.55
C GLU A 51 6.39 7.05 -2.15
N ILE A 52 6.66 5.75 -1.99
CA ILE A 52 7.83 5.10 -2.60
C ILE A 52 7.78 5.19 -4.13
N GLN A 53 6.60 5.03 -4.74
CA GLN A 53 6.42 5.24 -6.18
C GLN A 53 6.80 6.67 -6.60
N ARG A 54 6.30 7.69 -5.90
CA ARG A 54 6.61 9.10 -6.19
C ARG A 54 8.11 9.40 -6.07
N ILE A 55 8.77 8.84 -5.05
CA ILE A 55 10.23 8.98 -4.88
C ILE A 55 10.97 8.35 -6.06
N GLN A 56 10.57 7.13 -6.47
CA GLN A 56 11.16 6.45 -7.61
C GLN A 56 11.02 7.27 -8.90
N ASP A 57 9.83 7.81 -9.17
CA ASP A 57 9.56 8.61 -10.36
C ASP A 57 10.36 9.92 -10.35
N LYS A 58 10.49 10.57 -9.19
CA LYS A 58 11.32 11.76 -9.03
C LYS A 58 12.80 11.46 -9.32
N CYS A 59 13.35 10.37 -8.76
CA CYS A 59 14.73 9.97 -9.02
C CYS A 59 14.97 9.66 -10.50
N TYR A 60 14.03 8.98 -11.17
CA TYR A 60 14.12 8.69 -12.60
C TYR A 60 14.09 9.96 -13.44
N ASN A 61 13.18 10.90 -13.14
CA ASN A 61 13.07 12.17 -13.86
C ASN A 61 14.32 13.05 -13.67
N LEU A 62 14.90 13.09 -12.48
CA LEU A 62 16.17 13.79 -12.22
C LEU A 62 17.33 13.19 -13.02
N TYR A 63 17.46 11.87 -13.03
CA TYR A 63 18.46 11.18 -13.83
C TYR A 63 18.29 11.50 -15.32
N ARG A 64 17.05 11.43 -15.83
CA ARG A 64 16.73 11.72 -17.23
C ARG A 64 17.00 13.17 -17.63
N SER A 65 16.75 14.14 -16.75
CA SER A 65 16.99 15.57 -17.02
C SER A 65 18.49 15.96 -16.99
N SER A 66 19.37 15.04 -16.59
CA SER A 66 20.82 15.27 -16.52
C SER A 66 21.57 14.85 -17.80
N TYR A 67 20.83 14.35 -18.82
CA TYR A 67 21.30 13.95 -20.15
C TYR A 67 20.39 14.57 -21.21
#